data_AF-A0A2T7EWQ6-F1
#
_entry.id   AF-A0A2T7EWQ6-F1
#
_cell.length_a   1.000
_cell.length_b   1.000
_cell.length_c   1.000
_cell.angle_alpha   90.00
_cell.angle_beta   90.00
_cell.angle_gamma   90.00
#
_symmetry.space_group_name_H-M   'P 1'
#
loop_
_entity.id
_entity.type
_entity.pdbx_description
1 polymer ?
#
loop_
_entity_poly.entity_id
_entity_poly.type
_entity_poly.pdbx_seq_one_letter_code
_entity_poly.pdbx_strand_id
1 'polypeptide(L)'
;MGWDGDRCGLFEIEKNFLPDPTCKYLDTGANYHNLYKNGQVGQVRIGPDVLIESFKVLDKCRGVVDPGLVQSVAVFAVGSSEPIRLEDVFEEYLYSFDTRRVYLLTLDGILPLSSSVRRYGHSSGLYFEMSASHSQWRTMKRV
;
A
#
# COMPACT_ATOMS: atom_id res chain seq x y z
N MET A 1 -8.73 18.71 -13.49
CA MET A 1 -7.78 18.67 -12.36
C MET A 1 -7.35 17.22 -12.19
N GLY A 2 -6.04 16.98 -12.05
CA GLY A 2 -5.34 15.79 -12.57
C GLY A 2 -5.56 14.48 -11.80
N TRP A 3 -5.66 13.41 -12.59
CA TRP A 3 -5.73 11.99 -12.25
C TRP A 3 -4.41 11.40 -11.68
N ASP A 4 -3.66 12.16 -10.87
CA ASP A 4 -2.35 11.70 -10.39
C ASP A 4 -2.44 10.74 -9.20
N GLY A 5 -3.56 10.73 -8.46
CA GLY A 5 -3.81 9.77 -7.37
C GLY A 5 -3.93 8.32 -7.85
N ASP A 6 -4.68 8.09 -8.93
CA ASP A 6 -4.92 6.75 -9.50
C ASP A 6 -3.66 6.16 -10.18
N ARG A 7 -2.72 7.01 -10.62
CA ARG A 7 -1.46 6.57 -11.24
C ARG A 7 -0.44 6.04 -10.25
N CYS A 8 -0.59 6.35 -8.97
CA CYS A 8 0.42 6.02 -7.97
C CYS A 8 -0.14 5.27 -6.77
N GLY A 9 -1.47 5.19 -6.60
CA GLY A 9 -2.10 4.57 -5.44
C GLY A 9 -2.04 5.50 -4.23
N LEU A 10 -3.19 5.79 -3.65
CA LEU A 10 -3.31 6.69 -2.51
C LEU A 10 -3.16 5.89 -1.21
N PHE A 11 -2.52 6.50 -0.21
CA PHE A 11 -2.56 6.03 1.16
C PHE A 11 -2.77 7.23 2.09
N GLU A 12 -3.44 6.99 3.21
CA GLU A 12 -3.65 7.98 4.26
C GLU A 12 -3.00 7.46 5.54
N ILE A 13 -2.16 8.29 6.16
CA ILE A 13 -1.61 8.02 7.49
C ILE A 13 -2.41 8.85 8.48
N GLU A 14 -3.13 8.18 9.37
CA GLU A 14 -3.87 8.84 10.45
C GLU A 14 -2.88 9.45 11.45
N LYS A 15 -2.83 10.77 11.49
CA LYS A 15 -1.89 11.53 12.33
C LYS A 15 -2.24 11.44 13.82
N ASN A 16 -3.52 11.30 14.16
CA ASN A 16 -3.96 11.31 15.57
C ASN A 16 -4.03 9.92 16.20
N PHE A 17 -3.46 8.89 15.57
CA PHE A 17 -3.58 7.50 16.03
C PHE A 17 -2.90 7.26 17.39
N LEU A 18 -1.78 7.94 17.67
CA LEU A 18 -1.07 7.85 18.95
C LEU A 18 -1.20 9.17 19.73
N PRO A 19 -1.79 9.16 20.94
CA PRO A 19 -1.86 10.34 21.80
C PRO A 19 -0.51 10.58 22.52
N ASP A 20 0.58 10.60 21.75
CA ASP A 20 1.91 10.92 22.26
C ASP A 20 2.37 12.28 21.69
N PRO A 21 2.46 13.33 22.52
CA PRO A 21 2.87 14.67 22.07
C PRO A 21 4.33 14.74 21.61
N THR A 22 5.14 13.71 21.88
CA THR A 22 6.52 13.60 21.41
C THR A 22 6.62 12.94 20.02
N CYS A 23 5.51 12.41 19.50
CA CYS A 23 5.46 11.79 18.19
C CYS A 23 5.73 12.83 17.11
N LYS A 24 6.65 12.50 16.19
CA LYS A 24 6.97 13.33 15.03
C LYS A 24 6.27 12.79 13.80
N TYR A 25 5.59 13.66 13.07
CA TYR A 25 4.99 13.32 11.79
C TYR A 25 6.06 13.24 10.71
N LEU A 26 6.11 12.11 10.03
CA LEU A 26 6.88 11.96 8.81
C LEU A 26 6.04 12.55 7.67
N ASP A 27 6.59 13.53 6.95
CA ASP A 27 5.99 13.99 5.70
C ASP A 27 6.36 13.01 4.59
N THR A 28 5.49 12.04 4.38
CA THR A 28 5.66 10.98 3.38
C THR A 28 4.89 11.25 2.09
N GLY A 29 4.28 12.44 1.96
CA GLY A 29 3.32 12.74 0.89
C GLY A 29 2.03 11.89 0.99
N ALA A 30 1.30 11.80 -0.13
CA ALA A 30 -0.07 11.22 -0.18
C ALA A 30 -0.21 9.95 -1.03
N ASN A 31 0.87 9.47 -1.66
CA ASN A 31 0.82 8.35 -2.60
C ASN A 31 2.18 7.63 -2.68
N TYR A 32 2.19 6.40 -3.20
CA TYR A 32 3.41 5.58 -3.26
C TYR A 32 4.54 6.19 -4.11
N HIS A 33 4.25 7.20 -4.95
CA HIS A 33 5.30 7.92 -5.67
C HIS A 33 6.29 8.58 -4.71
N ASN A 34 5.78 9.09 -3.59
CA ASN A 34 6.58 9.76 -2.56
C ASN A 34 7.31 8.77 -1.64
N LEU A 35 6.90 7.50 -1.64
CA LEU A 35 7.44 6.47 -0.76
C LEU A 35 8.56 5.63 -1.38
N TYR A 36 8.70 5.62 -2.71
CA TYR A 36 9.65 4.73 -3.36
C TYR A 36 10.46 5.44 -4.46
N LYS A 37 11.74 5.11 -4.55
CA LYS A 37 12.64 5.69 -5.56
C LYS A 37 12.12 5.33 -6.95
N ASN A 38 11.94 6.32 -7.83
CA ASN A 38 11.29 6.25 -9.14
C ASN A 38 9.75 6.14 -9.13
N GLY A 39 9.13 6.16 -7.94
CA GLY A 39 7.70 6.29 -7.74
C GLY A 39 6.83 5.15 -8.28
N GLN A 40 7.43 3.98 -8.47
CA GLN A 40 6.75 2.77 -8.92
C GLN A 40 6.54 1.81 -7.75
N VAL A 41 5.30 1.71 -7.26
CA VAL A 41 4.95 0.76 -6.19
C VAL A 41 5.26 -0.70 -6.56
N GLY A 42 5.25 -1.03 -7.85
CA GLY A 42 5.63 -2.35 -8.35
C GLY A 42 7.08 -2.75 -8.06
N GLN A 43 7.95 -1.79 -7.80
CA GLN A 43 9.35 -2.04 -7.48
C GLN A 43 9.60 -2.22 -5.98
N VAL A 44 8.57 -2.05 -5.13
CA VAL A 44 8.69 -2.27 -3.69
C VAL A 44 9.05 -3.73 -3.44
N ARG A 45 10.15 -3.94 -2.72
CA ARG A 45 10.61 -5.26 -2.32
C ARG A 45 9.64 -5.88 -1.30
N ILE A 46 9.35 -7.17 -1.44
CA ILE A 46 8.50 -7.95 -0.55
C ILE A 46 9.26 -9.16 0.00
N GLY A 47 8.74 -9.75 1.07
CA GLY A 47 9.28 -10.95 1.71
C GLY A 47 9.91 -10.74 3.09
N PRO A 48 10.22 -11.85 3.79
CA PRO A 48 10.55 -11.84 5.21
C PRO A 48 11.88 -11.13 5.51
N ASP A 49 12.91 -11.31 4.68
CA ASP A 49 14.22 -10.68 4.90
C ASP A 49 14.13 -9.15 4.74
N VAL A 50 13.38 -8.69 3.74
CA VAL A 50 13.15 -7.26 3.47
C VAL A 50 12.41 -6.61 4.63
N LEU A 51 11.41 -7.28 5.19
CA LEU A 51 10.72 -6.81 6.40
C LEU A 51 11.69 -6.64 7.58
N ILE A 52 12.57 -7.62 7.81
CA ILE A 52 13.56 -7.56 8.89
C ILE A 52 14.54 -6.41 8.67
N GLU A 53 15.02 -6.22 7.43
CA GLU A 53 15.87 -5.09 7.04
C GLU A 53 15.16 -3.75 7.30
N SER A 54 13.93 -3.60 6.81
CA SER A 54 13.13 -2.38 6.96
C SER A 54 12.81 -2.08 8.41
N PHE A 55 12.51 -3.09 9.24
CA PHE A 55 12.28 -2.90 10.66
C PHE A 55 13.52 -2.33 11.37
N LYS A 56 14.71 -2.84 11.03
CA LYS A 56 15.99 -2.32 11.57
C LYS A 56 16.25 -0.88 11.14
N VAL A 57 15.80 -0.47 9.96
CA VAL A 57 15.90 0.93 9.51
C VAL A 57 14.95 1.82 10.32
N LEU A 58 13.69 1.43 10.45
CA LEU A 58 12.69 2.20 11.21
C LEU A 58 13.10 2.38 12.68
N ASP A 59 13.59 1.32 13.33
CA ASP A 59 14.07 1.35 14.71
C ASP A 59 15.24 2.34 14.92
N LYS A 60 16.13 2.44 13.94
CA LYS A 60 17.31 3.32 14.00
C LYS A 60 17.01 4.78 13.66
N CYS A 61 15.95 5.06 12.91
CA CYS A 61 15.75 6.38 12.32
C CYS A 61 15.41 7.48 13.32
N ARG A 62 14.98 7.19 14.56
CA ARG A 62 14.79 8.18 15.65
C ARG A 62 14.11 9.51 15.22
N GLY A 63 13.22 9.47 14.23
CA GLY A 63 12.53 10.65 13.69
C GLY A 63 13.30 11.51 12.68
N VAL A 64 14.41 11.02 12.13
CA VAL A 64 15.12 11.62 10.97
C VAL A 64 14.57 11.01 9.69
N VAL A 65 14.11 11.86 8.77
CA VAL A 65 13.63 11.42 7.45
C VAL A 65 14.83 11.22 6.53
N ASP A 66 15.05 9.98 6.09
CA ASP A 66 16.00 9.66 5.03
C ASP A 66 15.35 8.76 3.96
N PRO A 67 15.97 8.60 2.78
CA PRO A 67 15.41 7.77 1.72
C PRO A 67 15.18 6.30 2.11
N GLY A 68 15.97 5.75 3.03
CA GLY A 68 15.84 4.38 3.52
C GLY A 68 14.64 4.22 4.45
N LEU A 69 14.36 5.21 5.31
CA LEU A 69 13.14 5.28 6.11
C LEU A 69 11.91 5.24 5.21
N VAL A 70 11.88 6.12 4.21
CA VAL A 70 10.74 6.29 3.30
C VAL A 70 10.47 5.01 2.50
N GLN A 71 11.53 4.35 2.00
CA GLN A 71 11.41 3.03 1.37
C GLN A 71 10.92 1.95 2.34
N SER A 72 11.37 1.97 3.59
CA SER A 72 10.93 1.01 4.60
C SER A 72 9.46 1.17 4.93
N VAL A 73 8.94 2.39 4.99
CA VAL A 73 7.49 2.65 5.11
C VAL A 73 6.74 2.04 3.93
N ALA A 74 7.26 2.15 2.70
CA ALA A 74 6.67 1.52 1.52
C ALA A 74 6.57 -0.01 1.66
N VAL A 75 7.64 -0.65 2.15
CA VAL A 75 7.68 -2.11 2.39
C VAL A 75 6.60 -2.53 3.39
N PHE A 76 6.39 -1.79 4.49
CA PHE A 76 5.33 -2.11 5.44
C PHE A 76 3.93 -1.83 4.90
N ALA A 77 3.74 -0.74 4.15
CA ALA A 77 2.46 -0.46 3.51
C ALA A 77 2.07 -1.59 2.53
N VAL A 78 2.97 -1.97 1.63
CA VAL A 78 2.76 -3.06 0.65
C VAL A 78 2.73 -4.43 1.31
N GLY A 79 3.50 -4.66 2.38
CA GLY A 79 3.59 -5.97 3.02
C GLY A 79 2.56 -6.24 4.11
N SER A 80 1.82 -5.23 4.57
CA SER A 80 0.81 -5.37 5.63
C SER A 80 -0.56 -4.88 5.18
N SER A 81 -0.66 -3.66 4.64
CA SER A 81 -1.97 -3.05 4.35
C SER A 81 -2.57 -3.58 3.05
N GLU A 82 -1.76 -3.76 2.01
CA GLU A 82 -2.25 -4.22 0.70
C GLU A 82 -2.72 -5.69 0.69
N PRO A 83 -2.03 -6.65 1.34
CA PRO A 83 -2.52 -8.03 1.48
C PRO A 83 -3.89 -8.14 2.17
N ILE A 84 -4.20 -7.25 3.11
CA ILE A 84 -5.52 -7.22 3.77
C ILE A 84 -6.62 -6.84 2.77
N ARG A 85 -6.29 -6.05 1.75
CA ARG A 85 -7.24 -5.47 0.79
C ARG A 85 -7.32 -6.25 -0.52
N LEU A 86 -6.25 -6.94 -0.91
CA LEU A 86 -6.07 -7.55 -2.22
C LEU A 86 -5.53 -8.98 -2.06
N GLU A 87 -6.37 -9.96 -2.40
CA GLU A 87 -6.04 -11.39 -2.28
C GLU A 87 -4.82 -11.79 -3.10
N ASP A 88 -4.71 -11.34 -4.36
CA ASP A 88 -3.53 -11.62 -5.20
C ASP A 88 -2.23 -11.10 -4.58
N VAL A 89 -2.29 -9.96 -3.88
CA VAL A 89 -1.13 -9.41 -3.15
C VAL A 89 -0.83 -10.26 -1.92
N PHE A 90 -1.84 -10.75 -1.22
CA PHE A 90 -1.66 -11.67 -0.11
C PHE A 90 -1.02 -12.99 -0.54
N GLU A 91 -1.47 -13.60 -1.64
CA GLU A 91 -0.92 -14.85 -2.16
C GLU A 91 0.56 -14.70 -2.57
N GLU A 92 0.89 -13.64 -3.31
CA GLU A 92 2.28 -13.33 -3.69
C GLU A 92 3.15 -13.10 -2.44
N TYR A 93 2.61 -12.39 -1.45
CA TYR A 93 3.30 -12.13 -0.20
C TYR A 93 3.53 -13.41 0.61
N LEU A 94 2.53 -14.28 0.73
CA LEU A 94 2.65 -15.57 1.41
C LEU A 94 3.66 -16.48 0.71
N TYR A 95 3.63 -16.53 -0.62
CA TYR A 95 4.58 -17.28 -1.43
C TYR A 95 6.03 -16.81 -1.20
N SER A 96 6.25 -15.50 -1.04
CA SER A 96 7.57 -14.95 -0.71
C SER A 96 8.10 -15.43 0.65
N PHE A 97 7.21 -15.71 1.61
CA PHE A 97 7.57 -16.27 2.93
C PHE A 97 7.90 -17.75 2.85
N ASP A 98 7.11 -18.53 2.10
CA ASP A 98 7.27 -19.97 2.00
C ASP A 98 8.55 -20.35 1.27
N THR A 99 8.86 -19.64 0.20
CA THR A 99 10.02 -19.97 -0.62
C THR A 99 11.32 -19.48 -0.03
N ARG A 100 11.32 -18.31 0.66
CA ARG A 100 12.52 -17.57 1.12
C ARG A 100 13.62 -17.44 0.06
N ARG A 101 13.28 -17.74 -1.18
CA ARG A 101 14.12 -17.66 -2.36
C ARG A 101 13.67 -16.41 -3.05
N VAL A 102 14.61 -15.76 -3.73
CA VAL A 102 14.47 -14.51 -4.45
C VAL A 102 14.78 -13.32 -3.54
N TYR A 103 16.06 -13.04 -3.48
CA TYR A 103 16.74 -11.99 -2.73
C TYR A 103 16.23 -10.56 -3.04
N LEU A 104 15.31 -10.39 -3.99
CA LEU A 104 14.67 -9.13 -4.38
C LEU A 104 13.29 -9.37 -5.06
N LEU A 105 12.35 -10.14 -4.48
CA LEU A 105 10.98 -10.12 -5.02
C LEU A 105 10.44 -8.71 -4.90
N THR A 106 10.04 -8.13 -6.01
CA THR A 106 9.29 -6.88 -6.03
C THR A 106 7.81 -7.22 -6.14
N LEU A 107 6.93 -6.27 -5.79
CA LEU A 107 5.48 -6.44 -5.97
C LEU A 107 5.09 -6.85 -7.40
N ASP A 108 5.81 -6.34 -8.41
CA ASP A 108 5.62 -6.73 -9.83
C ASP A 108 6.51 -7.90 -10.27
N GLY A 109 7.03 -8.70 -9.33
CA GLY A 109 8.03 -9.74 -9.59
C GLY A 109 7.50 -10.91 -10.41
N ILE A 110 6.48 -11.62 -9.90
CA ILE A 110 5.84 -12.73 -10.60
C ILE A 110 4.62 -12.23 -11.39
N LEU A 111 3.79 -11.41 -10.75
CA LEU A 111 2.58 -10.82 -11.33
C LEU A 111 2.65 -9.29 -11.25
N PRO A 112 2.08 -8.54 -12.22
CA PRO A 112 2.10 -7.06 -12.22
C PRO A 112 1.04 -6.46 -11.28
N LEU A 113 1.14 -6.78 -9.98
CA LEU A 113 0.15 -6.46 -8.94
C LEU A 113 0.08 -4.99 -8.57
N SER A 114 1.08 -4.19 -8.93
CA SER A 114 1.10 -2.75 -8.71
C SER A 114 -0.11 -2.05 -9.32
N SER A 115 -0.63 -2.59 -10.43
CA SER A 115 -1.80 -2.01 -11.08
C SER A 115 -3.09 -2.20 -10.28
N SER A 116 -3.19 -3.27 -9.50
CA SER A 116 -4.31 -3.55 -8.60
C SER A 116 -4.24 -2.66 -7.36
N VAL A 117 -3.06 -2.55 -6.74
CA VAL A 117 -2.80 -1.64 -5.61
C VAL A 117 -3.19 -0.20 -5.97
N ARG A 118 -2.76 0.29 -7.13
CA ARG A 118 -3.05 1.65 -7.57
C ARG A 118 -4.53 1.93 -7.80
N ARG A 119 -5.29 0.93 -8.26
CA ARG A 119 -6.69 1.07 -8.65
C ARG A 119 -7.67 0.74 -7.53
N TYR A 120 -7.21 0.29 -6.36
CA TYR A 120 -8.09 -0.15 -5.28
C TYR A 120 -9.17 0.89 -4.91
N GLY A 121 -8.78 2.16 -4.74
CA GLY A 121 -9.72 3.24 -4.41
C GLY A 121 -10.76 3.48 -5.51
N HIS A 122 -10.32 3.50 -6.77
CA HIS A 122 -11.20 3.62 -7.93
C HIS A 122 -12.17 2.44 -8.05
N SER A 123 -11.65 1.21 -7.97
CA SER A 123 -12.46 -0.01 -8.03
C SER A 123 -13.49 -0.05 -6.90
N SER A 124 -13.10 0.33 -5.68
CA SER A 124 -14.01 0.42 -4.54
C SER A 124 -15.13 1.42 -4.79
N GLY A 125 -14.81 2.60 -5.33
CA GLY A 125 -15.79 3.62 -5.71
C GLY A 125 -16.82 3.10 -6.72
N LEU A 126 -16.37 2.43 -7.79
CA LEU A 126 -17.26 1.81 -8.78
C LEU A 126 -18.18 0.76 -8.14
N TYR A 127 -17.67 -0.07 -7.24
CA TYR A 127 -18.48 -1.05 -6.51
C TYR A 127 -19.55 -0.37 -5.64
N PHE A 128 -19.22 0.73 -4.96
CA PHE A 128 -20.19 1.51 -4.19
C PHE A 128 -21.29 2.12 -5.07
N GLU A 129 -20.93 2.70 -6.21
CA GLU A 129 -21.90 3.28 -7.15
C GLU A 129 -22.83 2.21 -7.76
N MET A 130 -22.28 1.06 -8.14
CA MET A 130 -23.05 -0.07 -8.68
C MET A 130 -24.01 -0.66 -7.65
N SER A 131 -23.57 -0.80 -6.40
CA SER A 131 -24.39 -1.32 -5.30
C SER A 131 -25.49 -0.35 -4.88
N ALA A 132 -25.21 0.96 -4.85
CA ALA A 132 -26.21 2.00 -4.62
C ALA A 132 -27.29 1.99 -5.72
N SER A 133 -26.87 1.86 -6.98
CA SER A 133 -27.78 1.75 -8.12
C SER A 133 -28.66 0.49 -8.01
N HIS A 134 -28.09 -0.68 -7.71
CA HIS A 134 -28.85 -1.93 -7.53
C HIS A 134 -29.84 -1.86 -6.36
N SER A 135 -29.52 -1.14 -5.29
CA SER A 135 -30.43 -0.91 -4.16
C SER A 135 -31.65 -0.07 -4.56
N GLN A 136 -31.46 0.99 -5.35
CA GLN A 136 -32.55 1.83 -5.86
C GLN A 136 -33.49 1.05 -6.80
N TRP A 137 -32.94 0.23 -7.70
CA TRP A 137 -33.73 -0.65 -8.58
C TRP A 137 -34.58 -1.68 -7.82
N ARG A 138 -34.06 -2.25 -6.73
CA ARG A 138 -34.82 -3.19 -5.88
C ARG A 138 -35.94 -2.50 -5.10
N THR A 139 -35.77 -1.22 -4.76
CA THR A 139 -36.76 -0.43 -4.03
C THR A 139 -37.92 -0.03 -4.95
N MET A 140 -37.65 0.34 -6.21
CA MET A 140 -38.69 0.65 -7.20
C MET A 140 -39.53 -0.56 -7.64
N LYS A 141 -38.99 -1.78 -7.58
CA LYS A 141 -39.74 -3.02 -7.92
C LYS A 141 -40.63 -3.55 -6.79
N ARG A 142 -40.63 -2.92 -5.60
CA ARG A 142 -41.45 -3.30 -4.44
C ARG A 142 -42.66 -2.38 -4.22
N VAL A 143 -42.93 -1.47 -5.15
CA VAL A 143 -44.12 -0.60 -5.15
C VAL A 143 -45.13 -1.10 -6.16
#